data_AF-A0A7J9XLG7-F1
#
_entry.id   AF-A0A7J9XLG7-F1
#
_cell.length_a   1.000
_cell.length_b   1.000
_cell.length_c   1.000
_cell.angle_alpha   90.00
_cell.angle_beta   90.00
_cell.angle_gamma   90.00
#
_symmetry.space_group_name_H-M   'P 1'
#
loop_
_entity.id
_entity.type
_entity.pdbx_description
1 polymer ?
#
loop_
_entity_poly.entity_id
_entity_poly.type
_entity_poly.pdbx_seq_one_letter_code
_entity_poly.pdbx_strand_id
1 'polypeptide(L)'
;MDTTITGIASVVVAELRAAGYMESTIGQYEKTIKALTSFAEARGSTYTPSLGAVFASRTVSARTGRFSVQRRLDYGRLVSVFDSYVRTGRVDLSCRKRGGGGAQPES
;
A
#
# COMPACT_ATOMS: atom_id res chain seq x y z
N MET A 1 -5.79 -16.56 -9.55
CA MET A 1 -5.69 -15.33 -8.73
C MET A 1 -4.93 -14.32 -9.55
N ASP A 2 -5.54 -13.17 -9.83
CA ASP A 2 -4.85 -12.12 -10.56
C ASP A 2 -3.88 -11.41 -9.62
N THR A 3 -2.59 -11.51 -9.91
CA THR A 3 -1.51 -10.90 -9.12
C THR A 3 -1.00 -9.60 -9.76
N THR A 4 -1.69 -9.08 -10.76
CA THR A 4 -1.36 -7.78 -11.33
C THR A 4 -1.72 -6.70 -10.32
N ILE A 5 -0.95 -5.61 -10.30
CA ILE A 5 -1.20 -4.50 -9.37
C ILE A 5 -2.62 -3.96 -9.56
N THR A 6 -3.10 -3.90 -10.81
CA THR A 6 -4.44 -3.46 -11.18
C THR A 6 -5.54 -4.44 -10.74
N GLY A 7 -5.31 -5.75 -10.87
CA GLY A 7 -6.30 -6.75 -10.43
C GLY A 7 -6.41 -6.80 -8.91
N ILE A 8 -5.28 -6.80 -8.20
CA ILE A 8 -5.28 -6.72 -6.73
C ILE A 8 -5.92 -5.41 -6.27
N ALA A 9 -5.61 -4.28 -6.92
CA ALA A 9 -6.20 -2.99 -6.62
C ALA A 9 -7.73 -2.99 -6.74
N SER A 10 -8.26 -3.59 -7.82
CA SER A 10 -9.71 -3.71 -8.02
C SER A 10 -10.38 -4.48 -6.89
N VAL A 11 -9.80 -5.61 -6.48
CA VAL A 11 -10.31 -6.41 -5.36
C VAL A 11 -10.25 -5.63 -4.05
N VAL A 12 -9.13 -4.98 -3.75
CA VAL A 12 -8.97 -4.17 -2.52
C VAL A 12 -9.98 -3.03 -2.45
N VAL A 13 -10.20 -2.30 -3.55
CA VAL A 13 -11.19 -1.22 -3.60
C VAL A 13 -12.61 -1.74 -3.43
N ALA A 14 -12.95 -2.87 -4.05
CA ALA A 14 -14.25 -3.51 -3.90
C ALA A 14 -14.51 -3.92 -2.43
N GLU A 15 -13.51 -4.53 -1.78
CA GLU A 15 -13.59 -4.94 -0.38
C GLU A 15 -13.68 -3.74 0.57
N LEU A 16 -12.95 -2.65 0.31
CA LEU A 16 -13.06 -1.40 1.09
C LEU A 16 -14.47 -0.81 1.00
N ARG A 17 -15.08 -0.81 -0.20
CA ARG A 17 -16.47 -0.37 -0.38
C ARG A 17 -17.46 -1.28 0.32
N ALA A 18 -17.29 -2.60 0.19
CA ALA A 18 -18.14 -3.58 0.86
C ALA A 18 -18.06 -3.48 2.38
N ALA A 19 -16.88 -3.15 2.92
CA ALA A 19 -16.67 -2.91 4.35
C ALA A 19 -17.16 -1.53 4.83
N GLY A 20 -17.73 -0.70 3.96
CA GLY A 20 -18.31 0.60 4.31
C GLY A 20 -17.30 1.71 4.61
N TYR A 21 -16.07 1.60 4.11
CA TYR A 21 -15.10 2.70 4.24
C TYR A 21 -15.57 3.94 3.46
N MET A 22 -15.24 5.13 3.98
CA MET A 22 -15.55 6.40 3.32
C MET A 22 -14.86 6.50 1.95
N GLU A 23 -15.54 7.08 0.95
CA GLU A 23 -14.96 7.33 -0.39
C GLU A 23 -13.67 8.17 -0.32
N SER A 24 -13.50 9.04 0.68
CA SER A 24 -12.25 9.77 0.92
C SER A 24 -11.08 8.85 1.27
N THR A 25 -11.34 7.76 2.01
CA THR A 25 -10.35 6.75 2.36
C THR A 25 -10.03 5.89 1.14
N ILE A 26 -11.06 5.48 0.40
CA ILE A 26 -10.90 4.73 -0.86
C ILE A 26 -10.08 5.55 -1.86
N GLY A 27 -10.38 6.83 -2.03
CA GLY A 27 -9.61 7.73 -2.89
C GLY A 27 -8.15 7.90 -2.45
N GLN A 28 -7.84 7.79 -1.16
CA GLN A 28 -6.44 7.77 -0.69
C GLN A 28 -5.73 6.48 -1.07
N TYR A 29 -6.42 5.34 -0.99
CA TYR A 29 -5.91 4.07 -1.51
C TYR A 29 -5.67 4.14 -3.01
N GLU A 30 -6.61 4.66 -3.80
CA GLU A 30 -6.47 4.81 -5.25
C GLU A 30 -5.28 5.69 -5.63
N LYS A 31 -5.07 6.82 -4.94
CA LYS A 31 -3.89 7.67 -5.13
C LYS A 31 -2.58 6.90 -4.87
N THR A 32 -2.58 6.09 -3.82
CA THR A 32 -1.41 5.30 -3.43
C THR A 32 -1.16 4.15 -4.41
N ILE A 33 -2.22 3.49 -4.88
CA ILE A 33 -2.17 2.46 -5.92
C ILE A 33 -1.61 3.05 -7.20
N LYS A 34 -2.06 4.24 -7.62
CA LYS A 34 -1.50 4.92 -8.81
C LYS A 34 0.01 5.16 -8.66
N ALA A 35 0.47 5.57 -7.47
CA ALA A 35 1.89 5.73 -7.20
C ALA A 35 2.66 4.39 -7.25
N LEU A 36 2.06 3.30 -6.73
CA LEU A 36 2.61 1.95 -6.82
C LEU A 36 2.70 1.47 -8.27
N THR A 37 1.65 1.65 -9.07
CA THR A 37 1.62 1.30 -10.49
C THR A 37 2.71 2.03 -11.25
N SER A 38 2.80 3.36 -11.13
CA SER A 38 3.87 4.13 -11.79
C SER A 38 5.27 3.73 -11.32
N PHE A 39 5.43 3.30 -10.06
CA PHE A 39 6.70 2.76 -9.58
C PHE A 39 7.04 1.39 -10.20
N ALA A 40 6.02 0.58 -10.46
CA ALA A 40 6.15 -0.75 -11.02
C ALA A 40 6.22 -0.78 -12.55
N GLU A 41 5.75 0.23 -13.28
CA GLU A 41 5.84 0.28 -14.75
C GLU A 41 7.29 0.09 -15.28
N ALA A 42 8.29 0.50 -14.51
CA ALA A 42 9.71 0.26 -14.83
C ALA A 42 10.21 -1.18 -14.51
N ARG A 43 9.40 -1.99 -13.83
CA ARG A 43 9.75 -3.30 -13.23
C ARG A 43 8.78 -4.44 -13.59
N GLY A 44 7.65 -4.13 -14.23
CA GLY A 44 6.58 -5.06 -14.60
C GLY A 44 5.26 -4.82 -13.84
N SER A 45 4.14 -5.22 -14.44
CA SER A 45 2.78 -4.98 -13.91
C SER A 45 2.36 -5.94 -12.78
N THR A 46 3.20 -6.92 -12.46
CA THR A 46 2.92 -7.95 -11.45
C THR A 46 3.40 -7.50 -10.08
N TYR A 47 2.52 -7.60 -9.08
CA TYR A 47 2.89 -7.30 -7.72
C TYR A 47 3.69 -8.45 -7.10
N THR A 48 4.74 -8.10 -6.36
CA THR A 48 5.48 -9.03 -5.49
C THR A 48 5.69 -8.39 -4.12
N PRO A 49 5.74 -9.17 -3.03
CA PRO A 49 6.02 -8.63 -1.70
C PRO A 49 7.35 -7.86 -1.64
N SER A 50 8.36 -8.31 -2.39
CA SER A 50 9.64 -7.61 -2.53
C SER A 50 9.49 -6.23 -3.16
N LEU A 51 8.68 -6.09 -4.21
CA LEU A 51 8.36 -4.79 -4.82
C LEU A 51 7.59 -3.90 -3.83
N GLY A 52 6.63 -4.47 -3.10
CA GLY A 52 5.91 -3.80 -2.03
C GLY A 52 6.83 -3.22 -0.96
N ALA A 53 7.80 -4.00 -0.47
CA ALA A 53 8.77 -3.55 0.53
C ALA A 53 9.64 -2.39 0.03
N VAL A 54 10.10 -2.43 -1.23
CA VAL A 54 10.86 -1.33 -1.84
C VAL A 54 9.99 -0.08 -2.04
N PHE A 55 8.71 -0.26 -2.37
CA PHE A 55 7.78 0.86 -2.45
C PHE A 55 7.51 1.48 -1.06
N ALA A 56 7.28 0.66 -0.05
CA ALA A 56 7.03 1.12 1.32
C ALA A 56 8.21 1.88 1.93
N SER A 57 9.45 1.59 1.51
CA SER A 57 10.64 2.31 1.96
C SER A 57 10.82 3.69 1.30
N ARG A 58 10.08 4.01 0.21
CA ARG A 58 10.07 5.33 -0.45
C ARG A 58 9.29 6.40 0.33
N THR A 59 9.59 6.49 1.62
CA THR A 59 9.00 7.45 2.56
C THR A 59 9.66 8.83 2.47
N VAL A 60 10.79 8.94 1.77
CA VAL A 60 11.50 10.19 1.51
C VAL A 60 11.03 10.80 0.20
N SER A 61 10.64 12.07 0.23
CA SER A 61 10.24 12.83 -0.95
C SER A 61 11.44 13.14 -1.84
N ALA A 62 11.45 12.64 -3.08
CA ALA A 62 12.51 12.95 -4.05
C ALA A 62 12.64 14.46 -4.36
N ARG A 63 11.57 15.24 -4.19
CA ARG A 63 11.55 16.69 -4.47
C ARG A 63 12.13 17.53 -3.34
N THR A 64 12.05 17.05 -2.10
CA THR A 64 12.38 17.85 -0.91
C THR A 64 13.39 17.18 0.02
N GLY A 65 13.76 15.92 -0.24
CA GLY A 65 14.60 15.11 0.64
C GLY A 65 13.98 14.81 2.01
N ARG A 66 12.76 15.27 2.27
CA ARG A 66 12.12 15.13 3.59
C ARG A 66 11.34 13.84 3.71
N PHE A 67 11.52 13.19 4.85
CA PHE A 67 10.69 12.08 5.29
C PHE A 67 9.24 12.54 5.48
N SER A 68 8.29 11.72 5.01
CA SER A 68 6.87 11.95 5.22
C SER A 68 6.28 10.81 6.04
N VAL A 69 5.89 11.13 7.28
CA VAL A 69 5.16 10.22 8.18
C VAL A 69 3.89 9.70 7.50
N GLN A 70 3.18 10.57 6.78
CA GLN A 70 1.94 10.21 6.09
C GLN A 70 2.18 9.22 4.96
N ARG A 71 3.24 9.42 4.14
CA ARG A 71 3.61 8.42 3.12
C ARG A 71 4.00 7.07 3.73
N ARG A 72 4.74 7.06 4.84
CA ARG A 72 5.08 5.81 5.55
C ARG A 72 3.82 5.05 5.95
N LEU A 73 2.82 5.76 6.49
CA LEU A 73 1.55 5.15 6.90
C LEU A 73 0.74 4.67 5.71
N ASP A 74 0.54 5.51 4.68
CA ASP A 74 -0.26 5.17 3.50
C ASP A 74 0.36 4.01 2.72
N TYR A 75 1.67 4.06 2.47
CA TYR A 75 2.36 3.03 1.69
C TYR A 75 2.46 1.73 2.47
N GLY A 76 2.77 1.80 3.76
CA GLY A 76 2.80 0.63 4.64
C GLY A 76 1.43 -0.05 4.75
N ARG A 77 0.36 0.74 4.87
CA ARG A 77 -1.01 0.22 4.92
C ARG A 77 -1.40 -0.46 3.61
N LEU A 78 -1.11 0.15 2.46
CA LEU A 78 -1.39 -0.46 1.16
C LEU A 78 -0.62 -1.78 0.98
N VAL A 79 0.69 -1.76 1.25
CA VAL A 79 1.56 -2.94 1.09
C VAL A 79 1.13 -4.08 1.99
N SER A 80 0.76 -3.80 3.24
CA SER A 80 0.25 -4.84 4.14
C SER A 80 -1.02 -5.52 3.60
N VAL A 81 -1.93 -4.76 3.00
CA VAL A 81 -3.16 -5.30 2.41
C VAL A 81 -2.85 -6.15 1.17
N PHE A 82 -1.98 -5.65 0.29
CA PHE A 82 -1.56 -6.37 -0.91
C PHE A 82 -0.81 -7.66 -0.57
N ASP A 83 0.12 -7.62 0.40
CA ASP A 83 0.86 -8.79 0.88
C ASP A 83 -0.06 -9.83 1.52
N SER A 84 -1.08 -9.39 2.27
CA SER A 84 -2.09 -10.31 2.81
C SER A 84 -2.87 -10.98 1.69
N TYR A 85 -3.31 -10.20 0.70
CA TYR A 85 -4.03 -10.72 -0.44
C TYR A 85 -3.19 -11.77 -1.17
N VAL A 86 -1.96 -11.46 -1.59
CA VAL A 86 -1.05 -12.40 -2.27
C VAL A 86 -0.80 -13.67 -1.46
N ARG A 87 -0.67 -13.56 -0.14
CA ARG A 87 -0.33 -14.70 0.74
C ARG A 87 -1.52 -15.61 1.04
N THR A 88 -2.71 -15.04 1.17
CA THR A 88 -3.89 -15.76 1.71
C THR A 88 -5.05 -15.87 0.72
N GLY A 89 -4.97 -15.16 -0.40
CA GLY A 89 -6.07 -14.96 -1.34
C GLY A 89 -7.18 -14.04 -0.83
N ARG A 90 -7.04 -13.43 0.36
CA ARG A 90 -8.06 -12.61 1.01
C ARG A 90 -7.53 -11.24 1.40
N VAL A 91 -8.36 -10.22 1.21
CA VAL A 91 -8.05 -8.85 1.64
C VAL A 91 -8.26 -8.78 3.14
N ASP A 92 -7.16 -8.67 3.89
CA ASP A 92 -7.24 -8.43 5.32
C ASP A 92 -7.37 -6.92 5.58
N LEU A 93 -8.60 -6.50 5.83
CA LEU A 93 -8.94 -5.12 6.24
C LEU A 93 -8.96 -4.98 7.76
N SER A 94 -8.52 -6.00 8.50
CA SER A 94 -8.29 -5.91 9.93
C SER A 94 -7.18 -4.89 10.13
N CYS A 95 -7.56 -3.62 10.26
CA CYS A 95 -6.65 -2.57 10.64
C CYS A 95 -5.95 -3.09 11.89
N ARG A 96 -4.63 -3.33 11.83
CA ARG A 96 -3.84 -3.46 13.05
C ARG A 96 -4.24 -2.26 13.89
N LYS A 97 -4.97 -2.51 14.98
CA LYS A 97 -5.26 -1.50 15.99
C LYS A 97 -3.92 -0.85 16.29
N ARG A 98 -3.87 0.47 16.11
CA ARG A 98 -2.74 1.34 16.42
C ARG A 98 -2.09 0.89 17.74
N GLY A 99 -0.95 0.24 17.63
CA GLY A 99 -0.18 -0.31 18.75
C GLY A 99 1.26 -0.49 18.32
N GLY A 100 2.15 0.35 18.86
CA GLY A 100 3.59 0.21 18.75
C GLY A 100 4.23 1.15 17.73
N GLY A 101 4.83 2.24 18.23
CA GLY A 101 5.73 3.08 17.44
C GLY A 101 6.84 2.22 16.83
N GLY A 102 6.90 2.17 15.51
CA GLY A 102 8.05 1.58 14.83
C GLY A 102 9.27 2.46 15.07
N ALA A 103 10.40 1.83 15.40
CA ALA A 103 11.68 2.45 15.71
C ALA A 103 11.94 3.74 14.91
N GLN A 104 12.24 4.81 15.64
CA GLN A 104 12.80 6.03 15.10
C GLN A 104 14.21 5.66 14.56
N PRO A 105 14.61 6.11 13.36
CA PRO A 105 16.00 5.95 12.94
C PRO A 105 16.87 6.67 13.97
N GLU A 106 17.85 5.95 14.51
CA GLU A 106 18.91 6.57 15.29
C GLU A 106 19.73 7.51 14.39
N SER A 107 20.29 8.53 15.04
CA SER A 107 20.80 9.80 14.51
C SER A 107 21.79 9.72 13.35
#